data_AF-A0A371FGE6-F1
#
_entry.id   AF-A0A371FGE6-F1
#
_cell.length_a   1.000
_cell.length_b   1.000
_cell.length_c   1.000
_cell.angle_alpha   90.00
_cell.angle_beta   90.00
_cell.angle_gamma   90.00
#
_symmetry.space_group_name_H-M   'P 1'
#
loop_
_entity.id
_entity.type
_entity.pdbx_description
1 polymer ?
#
loop_
_entity_poly.entity_id
_entity_poly.type
_entity_poly.pdbx_seq_one_letter_code
_entity_poly.pdbx_strand_id
1 'polypeptide(L)'
;VERKSTSGYLFKYLDAPISWCSKKQSVVALSSCEAEYIGSAEAACQSLWLEALLEEMKLQYEKAVQMYVDNKSAISLSKNPVSHGKSKHIETKYHFLRDQVSKGNLKIY
;
A
#
# COMPACT_ATOMS: atom_id res chain seq x y z
N VAL A 1 5.51 11.44 24.27
CA VAL A 1 6.27 10.80 23.17
C VAL A 1 5.29 10.15 22.22
N GLU A 2 5.10 10.68 21.02
CA GLU A 2 4.22 10.07 20.02
C GLU A 2 4.92 8.87 19.38
N ARG A 3 4.45 7.64 19.66
CA ARG A 3 5.02 6.37 19.16
C ARG A 3 4.51 5.94 17.78
N LYS A 4 4.09 6.87 16.93
CA LYS A 4 3.54 6.53 15.59
C LYS A 4 4.65 6.52 14.54
N SER A 5 4.66 5.47 13.73
CA SER A 5 5.55 5.36 12.56
C SER A 5 5.19 6.38 11.48
N THR A 6 6.09 6.56 10.52
CA THR A 6 5.88 7.42 9.34
C THR A 6 5.74 6.51 8.12
N SER A 7 4.63 6.64 7.40
CA SER A 7 4.45 6.01 6.10
C SER A 7 5.03 6.90 5.01
N GLY A 8 5.58 6.30 3.96
CA GLY A 8 5.96 7.02 2.76
C GLY A 8 5.74 6.19 1.50
N TYR A 9 5.55 6.87 0.38
CA TYR A 9 5.48 6.24 -0.94
C TYR A 9 6.04 7.18 -2.01
N LEU A 10 6.43 6.59 -3.14
CA LEU A 10 6.86 7.30 -4.35
C LEU A 10 6.32 6.54 -5.56
N PHE A 11 5.47 7.19 -6.35
CA PHE A 11 4.99 6.70 -7.64
C PHE A 11 5.75 7.36 -8.77
N LYS A 12 6.13 6.54 -9.75
CA LYS A 12 6.78 6.98 -10.97
C LYS A 12 5.92 6.62 -12.18
N TYR A 13 5.97 7.46 -13.20
CA TYR A 13 5.43 7.20 -14.51
C TYR A 13 6.50 7.58 -15.54
N LEU A 14 6.87 6.64 -16.42
CA LEU A 14 8.00 6.79 -17.36
C LEU A 14 9.29 7.25 -16.66
N ASP A 15 9.63 6.58 -15.55
CA ASP A 15 10.76 6.88 -14.65
C ASP A 15 10.76 8.26 -13.96
N ALA A 16 9.79 9.12 -14.25
CA ALA A 16 9.61 10.41 -13.60
C ALA A 16 8.72 10.30 -12.36
N PRO A 17 9.06 10.94 -11.22
CA PRO A 17 8.20 10.96 -10.05
C PRO A 17 6.94 11.79 -10.31
N ILE A 18 5.76 11.21 -10.05
CA ILE A 18 4.46 11.87 -10.27
C ILE A 18 3.64 12.06 -9.00
N SER A 19 3.90 11.27 -7.96
CA SER A 19 3.23 11.40 -6.66
C SER A 19 4.12 10.84 -5.55
N TRP A 20 4.19 11.52 -4.42
CA TRP A 20 4.94 11.08 -3.25
C TRP A 20 4.29 11.58 -1.98
N CYS A 21 4.54 10.89 -0.88
CA CYS A 21 4.07 11.28 0.43
C CYS A 21 5.07 10.84 1.49
N SER A 22 5.16 11.62 2.56
CA SER A 22 5.75 11.22 3.83
C SER A 22 4.87 11.75 4.94
N LYS A 23 4.18 10.85 5.64
CA LYS A 23 3.14 11.22 6.60
C LYS A 23 3.18 10.33 7.82
N LYS A 24 3.00 10.93 8.99
CA LYS A 24 2.84 10.21 10.25
C LYS A 24 1.55 9.38 10.23
N GLN A 25 1.64 8.10 10.57
CA GLN A 25 0.50 7.21 10.61
C GLN A 25 -0.57 7.71 11.59
N SER A 26 -1.85 7.51 11.26
CA SER A 26 -2.95 7.89 12.14
C SER A 26 -3.06 6.95 13.35
N VAL A 27 -2.67 5.69 13.17
CA VAL A 27 -2.69 4.62 14.18
C VAL A 27 -1.27 4.27 14.64
N VAL A 28 -1.14 3.70 15.83
CA VAL A 28 0.13 3.18 16.35
C VAL A 28 0.25 1.73 15.88
N ALA A 29 1.27 1.41 15.09
CA ALA A 29 1.60 0.05 14.73
C ALA A 29 2.27 -0.69 15.90
N LEU A 30 1.97 -1.98 16.08
CA LEU A 30 2.59 -2.83 17.11
C LEU A 30 3.87 -3.51 16.61
N SER A 31 4.18 -3.43 15.31
CA SER A 31 5.39 -3.97 14.70
C SER A 31 5.80 -3.19 13.44
N SER A 32 7.04 -3.38 12.98
CA SER A 32 7.49 -2.84 11.68
C SER A 32 6.71 -3.41 10.51
N CYS A 33 6.40 -4.71 10.54
CA CYS A 33 5.53 -5.36 9.54
C CYS A 33 4.16 -4.67 9.45
N GLU A 34 3.57 -4.37 10.61
CA GLU A 34 2.29 -3.69 10.69
C GLU A 34 2.37 -2.24 10.18
N ALA A 35 3.44 -1.52 10.52
CA ALA A 35 3.69 -0.17 10.01
C ALA A 35 3.83 -0.16 8.48
N GLU A 36 4.60 -1.09 7.92
CA GLU A 36 4.80 -1.23 6.47
C GLU A 36 3.52 -1.65 5.75
N TYR A 37 2.71 -2.50 6.37
CA TYR A 37 1.41 -2.86 5.82
C TYR A 37 0.46 -1.66 5.77
N ILE A 38 0.43 -0.84 6.82
CA ILE A 38 -0.35 0.41 6.84
C ILE A 38 0.11 1.34 5.72
N GLY A 39 1.42 1.53 5.55
CA GLY A 39 1.98 2.35 4.47
C GLY A 39 1.65 1.79 3.07
N SER A 40 1.74 0.47 2.90
CA SER A 40 1.39 -0.22 1.65
C SER A 40 -0.09 -0.06 1.29
N ALA A 41 -0.99 -0.10 2.29
CA ALA A 41 -2.41 0.14 2.07
C ALA A 41 -2.70 1.60 1.67
N GLU A 42 -1.99 2.57 2.25
CA GLU A 42 -2.08 3.98 1.85
C GLU A 42 -1.57 4.19 0.42
N ALA A 43 -0.46 3.54 0.05
CA ALA A 43 0.05 3.55 -1.31
C ALA A 43 -0.94 2.90 -2.29
N ALA A 44 -1.59 1.80 -1.93
CA ALA A 44 -2.61 1.16 -2.77
C ALA A 44 -3.83 2.06 -3.01
N CYS A 45 -4.26 2.86 -2.03
CA CYS A 45 -5.30 3.87 -2.26
C CYS A 45 -4.83 4.93 -3.28
N GLN A 46 -3.59 5.39 -3.14
CA GLN A 46 -3.01 6.36 -4.07
C GLN A 46 -2.87 5.79 -5.49
N SER A 47 -2.53 4.51 -5.63
CA SER A 47 -2.40 3.86 -6.94
C SER A 47 -3.73 3.81 -7.67
N LEU A 48 -4.83 3.44 -6.99
CA LEU A 48 -6.16 3.45 -7.60
C LEU A 48 -6.60 4.86 -8.05
N TRP A 49 -6.27 5.88 -7.26
CA TRP A 49 -6.55 7.27 -7.65
C TRP A 49 -5.73 7.69 -8.87
N LEU A 50 -4.46 7.30 -8.94
CA LEU A 50 -3.61 7.56 -10.11
C LEU A 50 -4.10 6.82 -11.35
N GLU A 51 -4.54 5.57 -11.23
CA GLU A 51 -5.13 4.83 -12.35
C GLU A 51 -6.34 5.57 -12.92
N ALA A 52 -7.28 5.98 -12.07
CA ALA A 52 -8.45 6.74 -12.50
C ALA A 52 -8.06 8.07 -13.17
N LEU A 53 -7.08 8.79 -12.63
CA LEU A 53 -6.58 10.03 -13.24
C LEU A 53 -5.96 9.79 -14.62
N LEU A 54 -5.15 8.74 -14.77
CA LEU A 54 -4.53 8.39 -16.04
C LEU A 54 -5.57 7.98 -17.09
N GLU A 55 -6.62 7.27 -16.69
CA GLU A 55 -7.78 6.95 -17.54
C GLU A 55 -8.48 8.22 -18.04
N GLU A 56 -8.78 9.18 -17.15
CA GLU A 56 -9.40 10.46 -17.52
C GLU A 56 -8.54 11.26 -18.50
N MET A 57 -7.22 11.23 -18.31
CA MET A 57 -6.25 11.87 -19.20
C MET A 57 -6.02 11.10 -20.51
N LYS A 58 -6.63 9.92 -20.67
CA LYS A 58 -6.46 9.01 -21.82
C LYS A 58 -5.00 8.60 -22.04
N LEU A 59 -4.23 8.52 -20.96
CA LEU A 59 -2.84 8.07 -20.97
C LEU A 59 -2.77 6.55 -20.92
N GLN A 60 -1.76 5.98 -21.59
CA GLN A 60 -1.48 4.55 -21.51
C GLN A 60 -0.70 4.25 -20.22
N TYR A 61 -1.08 3.20 -19.50
CA TYR A 61 -0.39 2.72 -18.31
C TYR A 61 -0.52 1.20 -18.20
N GLU A 62 0.34 0.58 -17.39
CA GLU A 62 0.22 -0.85 -17.13
C GLU A 62 -1.06 -1.14 -16.35
N LYS A 63 -1.77 -2.21 -16.75
CA LYS A 63 -3.07 -2.58 -16.14
C LYS A 63 -3.02 -2.87 -14.64
N ALA A 64 -1.84 -3.11 -14.06
CA ALA A 64 -1.69 -3.33 -12.63
C ALA A 64 -0.44 -2.60 -12.13
N VAL A 65 -0.63 -1.71 -11.15
CA VAL A 65 0.48 -0.96 -10.54
C VAL A 65 1.40 -1.91 -9.79
N GLN A 66 2.71 -1.77 -10.07
CA GLN A 66 3.77 -2.49 -9.39
C GLN A 66 4.23 -1.69 -8.17
N MET A 67 4.10 -2.28 -6.98
CA MET A 67 4.52 -1.69 -5.72
C MET A 67 5.66 -2.52 -5.13
N TYR A 68 6.71 -1.82 -4.71
CA TYR A 68 7.87 -2.43 -4.06
C TYR A 68 7.83 -2.08 -2.57
N VAL A 69 7.90 -3.09 -1.71
CA VAL A 69 7.86 -2.94 -0.26
C VAL A 69 9.10 -3.61 0.33
N ASP A 70 9.79 -2.97 1.26
CA ASP A 70 11.05 -3.49 1.81
C ASP A 70 10.84 -4.64 2.82
N ASN A 71 9.61 -4.78 3.34
CA ASN A 71 9.26 -5.74 4.37
C ASN A 71 8.58 -7.00 3.80
N LYS A 72 9.36 -8.09 3.72
CA LYS A 72 8.90 -9.40 3.25
C LYS A 72 7.71 -9.95 4.05
N SER A 73 7.61 -9.66 5.34
CA SER A 73 6.49 -10.12 6.16
C SER A 73 5.20 -9.39 5.77
N ALA A 74 5.26 -8.08 5.49
CA ALA A 74 4.12 -7.31 4.99
C ALA A 74 3.68 -7.80 3.60
N ILE A 75 4.64 -8.11 2.71
CA ILE A 75 4.39 -8.70 1.38
C ILE A 75 3.72 -10.07 1.49
N SER A 76 4.23 -10.94 2.37
CA SER A 76 3.62 -12.26 2.58
C SER A 76 2.19 -12.14 3.13
N LEU A 77 1.96 -11.17 4.01
CA LEU A 77 0.67 -10.93 4.65
C LEU A 77 -0.37 -10.35 3.68
N SER A 78 0.05 -9.60 2.66
CA SER A 78 -0.85 -9.11 1.61
C SER A 78 -1.26 -10.22 0.63
N LYS A 79 -0.40 -11.23 0.45
CA LYS A 79 -0.66 -12.39 -0.42
C LYS A 79 -1.42 -13.53 0.26
N ASN A 80 -1.23 -13.75 1.56
CA ASN A 80 -1.77 -14.93 2.26
C ASN A 80 -2.74 -14.57 3.42
N PRO A 81 -3.87 -15.31 3.57
CA PRO A 81 -4.85 -15.10 4.64
C PRO A 81 -4.39 -15.36 6.08
N VAL A 82 -3.14 -15.76 6.32
CA VAL A 82 -2.71 -16.27 7.63
C VAL A 82 -2.61 -15.12 8.63
N SER A 83 -3.76 -14.65 9.10
CA SER A 83 -3.92 -13.64 10.12
C SER A 83 -4.09 -14.34 11.45
N HIS A 84 -3.08 -14.24 12.31
CA HIS A 84 -3.27 -14.39 13.74
C HIS A 84 -4.01 -13.13 14.23
N GLY A 85 -5.07 -13.29 15.04
CA GLY A 85 -6.02 -12.24 15.45
C GLY A 85 -5.48 -11.04 16.27
N LYS A 86 -4.22 -10.65 16.11
CA LYS A 86 -3.54 -9.58 16.84
C LYS A 86 -3.63 -8.19 16.20
N SER A 87 -4.18 -8.05 14.98
CA SER A 87 -4.20 -6.77 14.22
C SER A 87 -5.61 -6.23 13.92
N LYS A 88 -6.58 -6.42 14.84
CA LYS A 88 -7.97 -5.91 14.68
C LYS A 88 -8.06 -4.40 14.42
N HIS A 89 -7.17 -3.61 15.01
CA HIS A 89 -7.19 -2.15 14.94
C HIS A 89 -6.82 -1.57 13.55
N ILE A 90 -6.38 -2.43 12.62
CA ILE A 90 -6.08 -2.08 11.23
C ILE A 90 -6.70 -3.04 10.22
N GLU A 91 -7.67 -3.84 10.65
CA GLU A 91 -8.31 -4.89 9.87
C GLU A 91 -8.84 -4.37 8.51
N THR A 92 -9.39 -3.15 8.48
CA THR A 92 -9.84 -2.52 7.22
C THR A 92 -8.70 -2.34 6.22
N LYS A 93 -7.51 -1.92 6.65
CA LYS A 93 -6.35 -1.78 5.78
C LYS A 93 -5.87 -3.14 5.26
N TYR A 94 -5.95 -4.17 6.10
CA TYR A 94 -5.62 -5.56 5.76
C TYR A 94 -6.52 -6.10 4.67
N HIS A 95 -7.83 -6.01 4.87
CA HIS A 95 -8.79 -6.47 3.88
C HIS A 95 -8.64 -5.72 2.56
N PHE A 96 -8.46 -4.39 2.61
CA PHE A 96 -8.32 -3.58 1.40
C PHE A 96 -7.09 -3.96 0.57
N LEU A 97 -5.88 -3.92 1.15
CA LEU A 97 -4.65 -4.19 0.40
C LEU A 97 -4.68 -5.60 -0.18
N ARG A 98 -5.12 -6.58 0.61
CA ARG A 98 -5.24 -7.97 0.18
C ARG A 98 -6.26 -8.16 -0.93
N ASP A 99 -7.40 -7.49 -0.87
CA ASP A 99 -8.42 -7.53 -1.93
C ASP A 99 -7.88 -6.99 -3.25
N GLN A 100 -7.14 -5.87 -3.22
CA GLN A 100 -6.50 -5.31 -4.43
C GLN A 100 -5.45 -6.24 -5.03
N VAL A 101 -4.63 -6.88 -4.19
CA VAL A 101 -3.65 -7.88 -4.64
C VAL A 101 -4.35 -9.12 -5.20
N SER A 102 -5.41 -9.60 -4.54
CA SER A 102 -6.16 -10.79 -4.96
C SER A 102 -6.92 -10.59 -6.27
N LYS A 103 -7.42 -9.37 -6.53
CA LYS A 103 -8.08 -9.01 -7.80
C LYS A 103 -7.09 -8.80 -8.95
N GLY A 104 -5.79 -8.74 -8.64
CA GLY A 104 -4.74 -8.46 -9.63
C GLY A 104 -4.64 -6.99 -10.04
N ASN A 105 -5.36 -6.09 -9.36
CA ASN A 105 -5.24 -4.64 -9.56
C ASN A 105 -3.87 -4.14 -9.10
N LEU A 106 -3.30 -4.79 -8.09
CA LEU A 106 -2.01 -4.43 -7.52
C LEU A 106 -1.06 -5.62 -7.52
N LYS A 107 0.17 -5.41 -8.00
CA LYS A 107 1.27 -6.38 -7.84
C LYS A 107 2.24 -5.86 -6.79
N ILE A 108 2.43 -6.64 -5.72
CA ILE A 108 3.31 -6.27 -4.61
C ILE A 108 4.54 -7.18 -4.58
N TYR A 109 5.72 -6.57 -4.54
CA TYR A 109 7.04 -7.19 -4.62
C TYR A 109 7.87 -6.92 -3.38
#